data_AF-A0A7X7P068-F1
#
_entry.id   AF-A0A7X7P068-F1
#
_cell.length_a   1.000
_cell.length_b   1.000
_cell.length_c   1.000
_cell.angle_alpha   90.00
_cell.angle_beta   90.00
_cell.angle_gamma   90.00
#
_symmetry.space_group_name_H-M   'P 1'
#
loop_
_entity.id
_entity.type
_entity.pdbx_description
1 polymer ?
#
loop_
_entity_poly.entity_id
_entity_poly.type
_entity_poly.pdbx_seq_one_letter_code
_entity_poly.pdbx_strand_id
1 'polypeptide(L)'
;NILFFDIVKAGSDGSYSYSLTVPDSAQGTIRITAGYGANVASANLNIKQRSRPAHDNTAIKAMLSNTILENTLPVNTNMHTGCAFIELGTTLAKDVLDSPGTAFLTVPSIPGVSSYTLEIPAASLSSSPGPGALAFSTGLGSITIPSDMLAGITGTEGKKAAITISQADKTGLPEEIIAAIGDRPIVQLTLTLNGAQKEWNNPASPLTVSIPYTPTAAELANPESIVTWYIDGSGMAVCIPNGRFDPNTGTVTFKTTHFSYYAVSYKQVSFKDVAKDAWYARAVSYIAAREITAGTGEGNFSPNETLTRGQFIVMLMRTYAIAPDANPTDNFADSGNTWYTGYLAAAKRLHISAGVGSNSFAPEKEITRQEMFTLLYNALKAIGQLPKGDSGRTLSSFNDAGEIAPWAKDAIKLMVETGTISGIDGKLNPADTATRAQMAQMLYNLLMVNQH
;
A
#
# COMPACT_ATOMS: atom_id res chain seq x y z
N ASN A 1 32.03 -32.79 0.03
CA ASN A 1 31.10 -32.46 -1.07
C ASN A 1 31.46 -31.11 -1.63
N ILE A 2 32.12 -31.07 -2.79
CA ILE A 2 32.36 -29.83 -3.53
C ILE A 2 31.07 -29.55 -4.30
N LEU A 3 30.32 -28.51 -3.92
CA LEU A 3 29.28 -27.99 -4.79
C LEU A 3 29.95 -27.10 -5.84
N PHE A 4 29.89 -27.53 -7.09
CA PHE A 4 30.17 -26.67 -8.23
C PHE A 4 28.92 -25.85 -8.52
N PHE A 5 29.08 -24.55 -8.72
CA PHE A 5 28.00 -23.65 -9.14
C PHE A 5 28.33 -23.04 -10.48
N ASP A 6 27.27 -22.82 -11.27
CA ASP A 6 27.28 -22.34 -12.65
C ASP A 6 27.96 -20.97 -12.83
N ILE A 7 28.30 -20.67 -14.09
CA ILE A 7 28.85 -19.38 -14.51
C ILE A 7 27.89 -18.24 -14.11
N VAL A 8 28.29 -17.41 -13.15
CA VAL A 8 27.54 -16.20 -12.75
C VAL A 8 27.82 -15.09 -13.77
N LYS A 9 26.78 -14.49 -14.34
CA LYS A 9 26.92 -13.36 -15.27
C LYS A 9 27.32 -12.11 -14.49
N ALA A 10 28.39 -11.43 -14.90
CA ALA A 10 28.86 -10.20 -14.25
C ALA A 10 27.81 -9.09 -14.36
N GLY A 11 27.73 -8.24 -13.33
CA GLY A 11 27.07 -6.94 -13.42
C GLY A 11 27.77 -6.02 -14.44
N SER A 12 27.12 -4.92 -14.81
CA SER A 12 27.66 -3.94 -15.77
C SER A 12 28.96 -3.27 -15.30
N ASP A 13 29.28 -3.34 -14.01
CA ASP A 13 30.50 -2.87 -13.37
C ASP A 13 31.59 -3.95 -13.19
N GLY A 14 31.33 -5.17 -13.68
CA GLY A 14 32.23 -6.32 -13.52
C GLY A 14 32.16 -7.02 -12.16
N SER A 15 31.23 -6.63 -11.28
CA SER A 15 31.01 -7.29 -10.00
C SER A 15 30.20 -8.59 -10.16
N TYR A 16 30.40 -9.53 -9.24
CA TYR A 16 29.60 -10.76 -9.13
C TYR A 16 29.09 -10.88 -7.70
N SER A 17 27.81 -11.20 -7.54
CA SER A 17 27.19 -11.45 -6.23
C SER A 17 26.43 -12.77 -6.27
N TYR A 18 26.54 -13.55 -5.20
CA TYR A 18 25.84 -14.82 -5.05
C TYR A 18 25.46 -15.04 -3.59
N SER A 19 24.19 -15.36 -3.35
CA SER A 19 23.67 -15.69 -2.02
C SER A 19 23.54 -17.20 -1.89
N LEU A 20 24.01 -17.75 -0.77
CA LEU A 20 23.85 -19.17 -0.44
C LEU A 20 23.20 -19.32 0.95
N THR A 21 22.33 -20.31 1.08
CA THR A 21 21.72 -20.68 2.36
C THR A 21 22.48 -21.85 2.97
N VAL A 22 22.89 -21.71 4.22
CA VAL A 22 23.55 -22.77 4.99
C VAL A 22 22.53 -23.36 5.97
N PRO A 23 22.37 -24.69 6.04
CA PRO A 23 21.51 -25.32 7.06
C PRO A 23 21.99 -24.98 8.48
N ASP A 24 21.05 -24.76 9.41
CA ASP A 24 21.35 -24.44 10.82
C ASP A 24 22.18 -25.52 11.55
N SER A 25 22.18 -26.75 11.03
CA SER A 25 22.96 -27.88 11.54
C SER A 25 24.38 -27.99 10.99
N ALA A 26 24.74 -27.19 9.98
CA ALA A 26 26.01 -27.31 9.28
C ALA A 26 27.19 -26.88 10.18
N GLN A 27 28.29 -27.66 10.13
CA GLN A 27 29.55 -27.35 10.79
C GLN A 27 30.71 -27.60 9.82
N GLY A 28 31.76 -26.80 9.94
CA GLY A 28 33.00 -26.96 9.20
C GLY A 28 33.38 -25.72 8.40
N THR A 29 34.26 -25.89 7.43
CA THR A 29 34.76 -24.80 6.60
C THR A 29 34.18 -24.90 5.20
N ILE A 30 33.50 -23.87 4.74
CA ILE A 30 33.15 -23.71 3.32
C ILE A 30 34.30 -22.96 2.65
N ARG A 31 34.93 -23.59 1.66
CA ARG A 31 35.90 -22.92 0.79
C ARG A 31 35.17 -22.34 -0.41
N ILE A 32 35.14 -21.01 -0.50
CA ILE A 32 34.61 -20.26 -1.62
C ILE A 32 35.76 -20.04 -2.59
N THR A 33 35.59 -20.43 -3.86
CA THR A 33 36.58 -20.22 -4.92
C THR A 33 35.90 -19.53 -6.09
N ALA A 34 36.45 -18.40 -6.54
CA ALA A 34 35.92 -17.62 -7.65
C ALA A 34 37.07 -17.28 -8.62
N GLY A 35 36.85 -17.45 -9.92
CA GLY A 35 37.87 -17.17 -10.92
C GLY A 35 37.57 -17.72 -12.31
N TYR A 36 38.39 -17.31 -13.28
CA TYR A 36 38.35 -17.78 -14.67
C TYR A 36 39.77 -18.03 -15.19
N GLY A 37 40.01 -19.23 -15.74
CA GLY A 37 41.35 -19.63 -16.20
C GLY A 37 42.37 -19.64 -15.05
N ALA A 38 43.47 -18.91 -15.22
CA ALA A 38 44.53 -18.81 -14.21
C ALA A 38 44.23 -17.79 -13.08
N ASN A 39 43.22 -16.93 -13.24
CA ASN A 39 42.88 -15.90 -12.26
C ASN A 39 41.85 -16.42 -11.28
N VAL A 40 42.32 -17.07 -10.21
CA VAL A 40 41.47 -17.69 -9.18
C VAL A 40 41.79 -17.11 -7.81
N ALA A 41 40.76 -16.68 -7.08
CA ALA A 41 40.82 -16.31 -5.68
C ALA A 41 40.02 -17.31 -4.84
N SER A 42 40.48 -17.59 -3.61
CA SER A 42 39.74 -18.43 -2.68
C SER A 42 39.72 -17.85 -1.28
N ALA A 43 38.59 -17.98 -0.59
CA ALA A 43 38.37 -17.59 0.78
C ALA A 43 37.74 -18.75 1.57
N ASN A 44 38.01 -18.81 2.88
CA ASN A 44 37.42 -19.80 3.76
C ASN A 44 36.40 -19.13 4.67
N LEU A 45 35.16 -19.63 4.66
CA LEU A 45 34.12 -19.30 5.61
C LEU A 45 34.03 -20.43 6.65
N ASN A 46 34.39 -20.11 7.89
CA ASN A 46 34.32 -21.09 8.98
C ASN A 46 32.95 -21.02 9.65
N ILE A 47 32.17 -22.09 9.53
CA ILE A 47 30.88 -22.27 10.21
C ILE A 47 31.12 -23.06 11.49
N LYS A 48 30.96 -22.39 12.63
CA LYS A 48 30.98 -23.02 13.95
C LYS A 48 29.55 -23.31 14.38
N GLN A 49 29.31 -24.50 14.95
CA GLN A 49 28.05 -24.74 15.64
C GLN A 49 27.91 -23.70 16.76
N ARG A 50 26.81 -22.96 16.76
CA ARG A 50 26.48 -22.15 17.92
C ARG A 50 26.13 -23.09 19.06
N SER A 51 26.90 -23.06 20.13
CA SER A 51 26.38 -23.45 21.44
C SER A 51 25.16 -22.58 21.70
N ARG A 52 23.97 -23.19 21.74
CA ARG A 52 22.73 -22.54 22.18
C ARG A 52 23.02 -21.88 23.54
N PRO A 53 23.06 -20.53 23.63
CA PRO A 53 23.22 -19.89 24.92
C PRO A 53 22.00 -20.24 25.77
N ALA A 54 22.21 -20.39 27.08
CA ALA A 54 21.14 -20.67 28.02
C ALA A 54 19.97 -19.68 27.84
N HIS A 55 18.75 -20.22 27.75
CA HIS A 55 17.52 -19.43 27.81
C HIS A 55 17.53 -18.57 29.07
N ASP A 56 17.52 -17.25 28.90
CA ASP A 56 16.95 -16.40 29.95
C ASP A 56 15.43 -16.62 29.91
N ASN A 57 14.92 -17.18 30.99
CA ASN A 57 13.72 -18.01 31.00
C ASN A 57 12.50 -17.27 31.57
N THR A 58 12.34 -15.99 31.24
CA THR A 58 11.00 -15.39 31.19
C THR A 58 10.41 -15.75 29.85
N ALA A 59 9.58 -16.80 29.80
CA ALA A 59 8.93 -17.23 28.57
C ALA A 59 8.02 -16.09 28.06
N ILE A 60 8.55 -15.28 27.13
CA ILE A 60 7.78 -14.23 26.47
C ILE A 60 6.69 -14.92 25.65
N LYS A 61 5.46 -14.45 25.80
CA LYS A 61 4.29 -15.00 25.11
C LYS A 61 3.63 -13.92 24.26
N ALA A 62 3.23 -14.30 23.07
CA ALA A 62 2.32 -13.54 22.25
C ALA A 62 0.89 -13.97 22.59
N MET A 63 -0.02 -13.00 22.71
CA MET A 63 -1.43 -13.25 22.98
C MET A 63 -2.18 -13.34 21.66
N LEU A 64 -2.84 -14.48 21.43
CA LEU A 64 -3.73 -14.69 20.28
C LEU A 64 -5.17 -14.63 20.78
N SER A 65 -5.96 -13.69 20.28
CA SER A 65 -7.36 -13.58 20.69
C SER A 65 -8.29 -13.18 19.54
N ASN A 66 -9.54 -13.62 19.64
CA ASN A 66 -10.67 -13.09 18.88
C ASN A 66 -11.92 -13.13 19.80
N THR A 67 -13.13 -13.02 19.24
CA THR A 67 -14.37 -13.02 20.03
C THR A 67 -14.67 -14.33 20.75
N ILE A 68 -14.09 -15.46 20.34
CA ILE A 68 -14.39 -16.81 20.84
C ILE A 68 -13.14 -17.61 21.26
N LEU A 69 -11.94 -17.13 20.94
CA LEU A 69 -10.65 -17.78 21.17
C LEU A 69 -9.76 -16.86 22.00
N GLU A 70 -9.10 -17.44 23.00
CA GLU A 70 -7.96 -16.83 23.70
C GLU A 70 -6.87 -17.90 23.88
N ASN A 71 -5.67 -17.60 23.41
CA ASN A 71 -4.54 -18.53 23.42
C ASN A 71 -3.22 -17.76 23.58
N THR A 72 -2.14 -18.46 23.91
CA THR A 72 -0.80 -17.88 23.98
C THR A 72 0.19 -18.69 23.16
N LEU A 73 1.01 -18.00 22.36
CA LEU A 73 2.09 -18.59 21.59
C LEU A 73 3.45 -18.23 22.19
N PRO A 74 4.42 -19.15 22.21
CA PRO A 74 5.78 -18.82 22.65
C PRO A 74 6.45 -17.86 21.65
N VAL A 75 7.19 -16.89 22.17
CA VAL A 75 8.03 -15.99 21.37
C VAL A 75 9.49 -16.39 21.57
N ASN A 76 10.13 -16.85 20.49
CA ASN A 76 11.54 -17.21 20.50
C ASN A 76 12.37 -15.98 20.12
N THR A 77 13.29 -15.54 20.99
CA THR A 77 14.14 -14.38 20.72
C THR A 77 15.59 -14.77 20.47
N ASN A 78 16.25 -14.03 19.57
CA ASN A 78 17.69 -14.04 19.36
C ASN A 78 18.23 -12.64 19.63
N MET A 79 18.63 -12.39 20.87
CA MET A 79 19.09 -11.08 21.33
C MET A 79 20.39 -10.60 20.66
N HIS A 80 21.16 -11.51 20.04
CA HIS A 80 22.36 -11.12 19.30
C HIS A 80 22.03 -10.50 17.94
N THR A 81 20.97 -10.99 17.29
CA THR A 81 20.51 -10.47 16.00
C THR A 81 19.34 -9.51 16.13
N GLY A 82 18.80 -9.34 17.34
CA GLY A 82 17.62 -8.51 17.61
C GLY A 82 16.34 -9.04 16.98
N CYS A 83 16.19 -10.37 16.84
CA CYS A 83 15.03 -10.98 16.19
C CYS A 83 14.11 -11.68 17.19
N ALA A 84 12.80 -11.63 16.96
CA ALA A 84 11.78 -12.42 17.62
C ALA A 84 11.00 -13.23 16.58
N PHE A 85 10.68 -14.49 16.92
CA PHE A 85 10.02 -15.44 16.04
C PHE A 85 8.84 -16.11 16.74
N ILE A 86 7.71 -16.18 16.03
CA ILE A 86 6.46 -16.77 16.48
C ILE A 86 5.97 -17.73 15.40
N GLU A 87 5.57 -18.94 15.79
CA GLU A 87 4.99 -19.93 14.89
C GLU A 87 3.50 -20.11 15.18
N LEU A 88 2.67 -19.90 14.15
CA LEU A 88 1.25 -20.22 14.18
C LEU A 88 1.03 -21.56 13.46
N GLY A 89 0.89 -22.63 14.23
CA GLY A 89 0.70 -23.98 13.69
C GLY A 89 -0.60 -24.12 12.89
N THR A 90 -0.65 -25.15 12.03
CA THR A 90 -1.73 -25.39 11.05
C THR A 90 -3.14 -25.34 11.63
N THR A 91 -3.38 -25.96 12.79
CA THR A 91 -4.70 -26.00 13.41
C THR A 91 -5.16 -24.58 13.80
N LEU A 92 -4.34 -23.84 14.55
CA LEU A 92 -4.69 -22.48 14.98
C LEU A 92 -4.78 -21.52 13.79
N ALA A 93 -3.91 -21.67 12.78
CA ALA A 93 -4.00 -20.87 11.57
C ALA A 93 -5.34 -21.07 10.86
N LYS A 94 -5.80 -22.33 10.75
CA LYS A 94 -7.12 -22.66 10.20
C LYS A 94 -8.25 -22.07 11.04
N ASP A 95 -8.22 -22.27 12.36
CA ASP A 95 -9.27 -21.79 13.27
C ASP A 95 -9.44 -20.26 13.19
N VAL A 96 -8.33 -19.53 13.07
CA VAL A 96 -8.34 -18.07 12.97
C VAL A 96 -8.77 -17.58 11.59
N LEU A 97 -8.22 -18.14 10.51
CA LEU A 97 -8.40 -17.59 9.15
C LEU A 97 -9.70 -18.07 8.49
N ASP A 98 -10.28 -19.19 8.92
CA ASP A 98 -11.58 -19.66 8.44
C ASP A 98 -12.76 -19.03 9.21
N SER A 99 -12.50 -18.41 10.37
CA SER A 99 -13.53 -17.77 11.20
C SER A 99 -13.82 -16.33 10.75
N PRO A 100 -15.08 -15.88 10.70
CA PRO A 100 -15.40 -14.49 10.39
C PRO A 100 -14.77 -13.49 11.36
N GLY A 101 -14.23 -12.40 10.83
CA GLY A 101 -13.66 -11.29 11.61
C GLY A 101 -12.13 -11.30 11.65
N THR A 102 -11.55 -10.51 12.55
CA THR A 102 -10.09 -10.41 12.71
C THR A 102 -9.67 -10.99 14.05
N ALA A 103 -8.75 -11.97 14.03
CA ALA A 103 -8.03 -12.36 15.23
C ALA A 103 -6.76 -11.51 15.39
N PHE A 104 -6.36 -11.29 16.63
CA PHE A 104 -5.24 -10.44 17.00
C PHE A 104 -4.14 -11.29 17.63
N LEU A 105 -2.99 -11.37 16.98
CA LEU A 105 -1.75 -11.89 17.56
C LEU A 105 -0.89 -10.72 18.01
N THR A 106 -0.91 -10.43 19.30
CA THR A 106 -0.19 -9.31 19.91
C THR A 106 1.09 -9.80 20.57
N VAL A 107 2.22 -9.28 20.10
CA VAL A 107 3.54 -9.52 20.68
C VAL A 107 3.92 -8.31 21.54
N PRO A 108 4.28 -8.50 22.83
CA PRO A 108 4.74 -7.38 23.65
C PRO A 108 6.04 -6.78 23.10
N SER A 109 6.31 -5.51 23.39
CA SER A 109 7.61 -4.90 23.09
C SER A 109 8.73 -5.62 23.83
N ILE A 110 9.82 -5.95 23.12
CA ILE A 110 10.95 -6.71 23.67
C ILE A 110 12.21 -5.84 23.53
N PRO A 111 12.85 -5.44 24.63
CA PRO A 111 14.07 -4.64 24.56
C PRO A 111 15.14 -5.31 23.70
N GLY A 112 15.78 -4.57 22.79
CA GLY A 112 16.83 -5.08 21.90
C GLY A 112 16.33 -5.90 20.71
N VAL A 113 15.01 -6.09 20.55
CA VAL A 113 14.42 -6.69 19.34
C VAL A 113 13.97 -5.58 18.39
N SER A 114 14.42 -5.68 17.14
CA SER A 114 14.09 -4.78 16.03
C SER A 114 13.50 -5.52 14.82
N SER A 115 13.28 -6.83 14.92
CA SER A 115 12.67 -7.64 13.87
C SER A 115 11.74 -8.69 14.47
N TYR A 116 10.51 -8.75 13.97
CA TYR A 116 9.49 -9.70 14.40
C TYR A 116 8.99 -10.52 13.23
N THR A 117 9.10 -11.83 13.32
CA THR A 117 8.71 -12.77 12.26
C THR A 117 7.58 -13.67 12.74
N LEU A 118 6.50 -13.72 11.96
CA LEU A 118 5.41 -14.66 12.12
C LEU A 118 5.47 -15.72 11.03
N GLU A 119 5.62 -16.98 11.43
CA GLU A 119 5.58 -18.14 10.55
C GLU A 119 4.21 -18.79 10.56
N ILE A 120 3.63 -18.96 9.37
CA ILE A 120 2.30 -19.54 9.13
C ILE A 120 2.42 -20.56 7.99
N PRO A 121 1.75 -21.72 8.04
CA PRO A 121 1.64 -22.60 6.88
C PRO A 121 1.10 -21.83 5.68
N ALA A 122 1.83 -21.83 4.56
CA ALA A 122 1.47 -21.03 3.39
C ALA A 122 0.11 -21.46 2.79
N ALA A 123 -0.27 -22.73 2.98
CA ALA A 123 -1.58 -23.24 2.60
C ALA A 123 -2.75 -22.53 3.31
N SER A 124 -2.56 -22.06 4.55
CA SER A 124 -3.57 -21.29 5.29
C SER A 124 -3.78 -19.87 4.73
N LEU A 125 -2.85 -19.39 3.89
CA LEU A 125 -2.85 -18.08 3.26
C LEU A 125 -3.14 -18.14 1.75
N SER A 126 -3.31 -19.34 1.20
CA SER A 126 -3.48 -19.57 -0.25
C SER A 126 -4.91 -19.96 -0.62
N SER A 127 -5.86 -19.90 0.33
CA SER A 127 -7.25 -20.26 0.09
C SER A 127 -7.98 -19.17 -0.72
N SER A 128 -9.15 -19.49 -1.26
CA SER A 128 -10.09 -18.47 -1.76
C SER A 128 -10.38 -17.45 -0.66
N PRO A 129 -10.75 -16.19 -1.00
CA PRO A 129 -11.05 -15.14 -0.02
C PRO A 129 -11.96 -15.67 1.10
N GLY A 130 -11.37 -15.84 2.29
CA GLY A 130 -12.05 -16.32 3.47
C GLY A 130 -12.66 -15.15 4.25
N PRO A 131 -13.58 -15.43 5.18
CA PRO A 131 -14.22 -14.39 5.98
C PRO A 131 -13.30 -13.86 7.11
N GLY A 132 -12.12 -14.48 7.32
CA GLY A 132 -11.21 -14.20 8.42
C GLY A 132 -9.92 -13.49 8.02
N ALA A 133 -9.33 -12.78 8.98
CA ALA A 133 -8.00 -12.18 8.88
C ALA A 133 -7.23 -12.31 10.20
N LEU A 134 -5.89 -12.24 10.12
CA LEU A 134 -5.01 -12.23 11.27
C LEU A 134 -4.25 -10.90 11.36
N ALA A 135 -4.51 -10.12 12.40
CA ALA A 135 -3.71 -8.96 12.74
C ALA A 135 -2.47 -9.40 13.55
N PHE A 136 -1.29 -9.31 12.95
CA PHE A 136 0.00 -9.51 13.62
C PHE A 136 0.51 -8.17 14.12
N SER A 137 0.49 -7.96 15.44
CA SER A 137 0.78 -6.68 16.10
C SER A 137 2.04 -6.76 16.95
N THR A 138 2.93 -5.79 16.77
CA THR A 138 4.23 -5.69 17.46
C THR A 138 4.49 -4.24 17.90
N GLY A 139 5.58 -4.00 18.63
CA GLY A 139 6.00 -2.64 18.98
C GLY A 139 6.41 -1.77 17.78
N LEU A 140 6.72 -2.36 16.62
CA LEU A 140 7.12 -1.64 15.40
C LEU A 140 5.94 -1.29 14.50
N GLY A 141 4.82 -1.98 14.66
CA GLY A 141 3.68 -1.91 13.76
C GLY A 141 2.83 -3.17 13.78
N SER A 142 1.71 -3.09 13.09
CA SER A 142 0.83 -4.21 12.84
C SER A 142 0.54 -4.39 11.35
N ILE A 143 0.30 -5.65 10.98
CA ILE A 143 -0.19 -6.03 9.65
C ILE A 143 -1.42 -6.91 9.79
N THR A 144 -2.49 -6.58 9.10
CA THR A 144 -3.68 -7.43 8.97
C THR A 144 -3.55 -8.27 7.72
N ILE A 145 -3.45 -9.57 7.92
CA ILE A 145 -3.17 -10.59 6.91
C ILE A 145 -4.47 -11.31 6.55
N PRO A 146 -4.99 -11.13 5.33
CA PRO A 146 -6.11 -11.90 4.81
C PRO A 146 -5.73 -13.37 4.56
N SER A 147 -6.71 -14.27 4.63
CA SER A 147 -6.51 -15.70 4.36
C SER A 147 -6.14 -16.02 2.91
N ASP A 148 -6.28 -15.07 1.99
CA ASP A 148 -6.04 -15.22 0.56
C ASP A 148 -4.85 -14.39 0.07
N MET A 149 -3.99 -13.88 0.97
CA MET A 149 -2.85 -13.05 0.55
C MET A 149 -1.94 -13.77 -0.45
N LEU A 150 -1.79 -15.10 -0.36
CA LEU A 150 -0.98 -15.93 -1.25
C LEU A 150 -1.81 -16.63 -2.35
N ALA A 151 -3.10 -16.31 -2.49
CA ALA A 151 -3.93 -16.86 -3.56
C ALA A 151 -3.32 -16.55 -4.94
N GLY A 152 -3.21 -17.58 -5.80
CA GLY A 152 -2.61 -17.46 -7.12
C GLY A 152 -1.07 -17.39 -7.15
N ILE A 153 -0.39 -17.38 -6.00
CA ILE A 153 1.07 -17.42 -5.93
C ILE A 153 1.57 -18.87 -6.05
N THR A 154 2.48 -19.11 -7.00
CA THR A 154 3.05 -20.44 -7.24
C THR A 154 4.14 -20.80 -6.23
N GLY A 155 4.31 -22.11 -5.98
CA GLY A 155 5.38 -22.63 -5.13
C GLY A 155 5.18 -22.40 -3.64
N THR A 156 3.94 -22.30 -3.17
CA THR A 156 3.55 -22.21 -1.76
C THR A 156 3.29 -23.58 -1.10
N GLU A 157 3.06 -24.62 -1.91
CA GLU A 157 2.67 -25.95 -1.43
C GLU A 157 3.70 -26.57 -0.47
N GLY A 158 3.22 -27.04 0.69
CA GLY A 158 4.05 -27.65 1.73
C GLY A 158 5.04 -26.71 2.42
N LYS A 159 5.01 -25.40 2.10
CA LYS A 159 5.93 -24.41 2.69
C LYS A 159 5.31 -23.67 3.84
N LYS A 160 6.18 -23.05 4.63
CA LYS A 160 5.83 -22.06 5.64
C LYS A 160 6.15 -20.67 5.11
N ALA A 161 5.17 -19.78 5.22
CA ALA A 161 5.29 -18.37 4.95
C ALA A 161 5.75 -17.66 6.23
N ALA A 162 6.90 -17.00 6.17
CA ALA A 162 7.38 -16.18 7.26
C ALA A 162 7.27 -14.71 6.86
N ILE A 163 6.35 -13.99 7.52
CA ILE A 163 6.09 -12.57 7.31
C ILE A 163 6.80 -11.80 8.40
N THR A 164 7.63 -10.83 8.02
CA THR A 164 8.48 -10.09 8.96
C THR A 164 8.16 -8.61 8.95
N ILE A 165 8.06 -8.03 10.14
CA ILE A 165 8.08 -6.58 10.39
C ILE A 165 9.41 -6.27 11.06
N SER A 166 10.28 -5.51 10.39
CA SER A 166 11.54 -5.06 10.98
C SER A 166 11.67 -3.55 10.93
N GLN A 167 12.43 -3.00 11.88
CA GLN A 167 12.89 -1.63 11.81
C GLN A 167 13.89 -1.56 10.66
N ALA A 168 13.65 -0.64 9.72
CA ALA A 168 14.53 -0.49 8.58
C ALA A 168 15.71 0.43 8.90
N ASP A 169 16.85 0.13 8.28
CA ASP A 169 17.97 1.07 8.23
C ASP A 169 17.72 2.10 7.11
N LYS A 170 18.07 3.35 7.39
CA LYS A 170 18.07 4.44 6.40
C LYS A 170 19.37 4.47 5.59
N THR A 171 20.42 3.75 6.01
CA THR A 171 21.66 3.67 5.25
C THR A 171 21.42 3.15 3.83
N GLY A 172 21.96 3.84 2.84
CA GLY A 172 21.81 3.48 1.43
C GLY A 172 20.58 4.06 0.75
N LEU A 173 19.67 4.71 1.48
CA LEU A 173 18.63 5.54 0.86
C LEU A 173 19.22 6.86 0.34
N PRO A 174 18.62 7.47 -0.71
CA PRO A 174 19.03 8.79 -1.18
C PRO A 174 18.92 9.85 -0.07
N GLU A 175 19.84 10.81 -0.04
CA GLU A 175 19.91 11.85 1.01
C GLU A 175 18.60 12.64 1.15
N GLU A 176 17.93 12.95 0.03
CA GLU A 176 16.63 13.63 0.03
C GLU A 176 15.56 12.83 0.76
N ILE A 177 15.54 11.50 0.57
CA ILE A 177 14.59 10.62 1.24
C ILE A 177 14.91 10.52 2.73
N ILE A 178 16.19 10.42 3.10
CA ILE A 178 16.63 10.43 4.50
C ILE A 178 16.18 11.72 5.20
N ALA A 179 16.41 12.87 4.58
CA ALA A 179 16.04 14.17 5.11
C ALA A 179 14.51 14.31 5.28
N ALA A 180 13.73 13.85 4.30
CA ALA A 180 12.29 13.94 4.35
C ALA A 180 11.65 12.97 5.38
N ILE A 181 12.24 11.80 5.61
CA ILE A 181 11.82 10.91 6.69
C ILE A 181 12.22 11.52 8.04
N GLY A 182 13.43 12.07 8.17
CA GLY A 182 13.94 12.64 9.42
C GLY A 182 14.00 11.58 10.52
N ASP A 183 13.52 11.88 11.73
CA ASP A 183 13.46 10.91 12.85
C ASP A 183 12.21 10.02 12.84
N ARG A 184 11.38 10.12 11.80
CA ARG A 184 10.12 9.38 11.72
C ARG A 184 10.35 7.88 11.49
N PRO A 185 9.36 7.03 11.86
CA PRO A 185 9.43 5.59 11.68
C PRO A 185 9.62 5.18 10.23
N ILE A 186 10.46 4.15 10.03
CA ILE A 186 10.57 3.38 8.81
C ILE A 186 10.59 1.90 9.17
N VAL A 187 9.74 1.11 8.53
CA VAL A 187 9.65 -0.33 8.72
C VAL A 187 9.87 -1.04 7.39
N GLN A 188 10.50 -2.22 7.43
CA GLN A 188 10.58 -3.11 6.29
C GLN A 188 9.62 -4.26 6.51
N LEU A 189 8.81 -4.54 5.50
CA LEU A 189 8.01 -5.75 5.45
C LEU A 189 8.65 -6.73 4.46
N THR A 190 8.74 -7.99 4.84
CA THR A 190 9.25 -9.05 3.94
C THR A 190 8.45 -10.33 4.07
N LEU A 191 8.50 -11.14 3.02
CA LEU A 191 7.99 -12.50 2.99
C LEU A 191 9.11 -13.46 2.60
N THR A 192 9.21 -14.56 3.33
CA THR A 192 9.99 -15.72 2.88
C THR A 192 9.12 -16.97 2.83
N LEU A 193 9.45 -17.88 1.92
CA LEU A 193 8.86 -19.22 1.85
C LEU A 193 9.96 -20.24 2.15
N ASN A 194 9.88 -20.90 3.32
CA ASN A 194 10.97 -21.75 3.86
C ASN A 194 12.34 -21.04 3.87
N GLY A 195 12.36 -19.77 4.30
CA GLY A 195 13.58 -18.97 4.42
C GLY A 195 14.09 -18.33 3.12
N ALA A 196 13.52 -18.68 1.96
CA ALA A 196 13.84 -18.00 0.70
C ALA A 196 12.95 -16.76 0.53
N GLN A 197 13.55 -15.58 0.39
CA GLN A 197 12.81 -14.33 0.15
C GLN A 197 11.96 -14.44 -1.12
N LYS A 198 10.72 -13.96 -1.01
CA LYS A 198 9.73 -13.96 -2.08
C LYS A 198 9.20 -12.56 -2.27
N GLU A 199 9.39 -12.02 -3.47
CA GLU A 199 8.66 -10.84 -3.91
C GLU A 199 7.17 -11.18 -3.95
N TRP A 200 6.38 -10.39 -3.23
CA TRP A 200 4.94 -10.56 -3.11
C TRP A 200 4.24 -9.36 -3.72
N ASN A 201 3.30 -9.61 -4.62
CA ASN A 201 2.38 -8.63 -5.16
C ASN A 201 1.01 -9.30 -5.38
N ASN A 202 -0.02 -8.85 -4.67
CA ASN A 202 -1.39 -9.36 -4.84
C ASN A 202 -2.43 -8.22 -4.72
N PRO A 203 -2.83 -7.61 -5.85
CA PRO A 203 -3.81 -6.53 -5.84
C PRO A 203 -5.22 -6.95 -5.40
N ALA A 204 -5.55 -8.24 -5.48
CA ALA A 204 -6.85 -8.76 -5.10
C ALA A 204 -7.01 -8.94 -3.57
N SER A 205 -5.89 -9.04 -2.84
CA SER A 205 -5.87 -9.25 -1.39
C SER A 205 -4.85 -8.31 -0.72
N PRO A 206 -5.18 -7.00 -0.61
CA PRO A 206 -4.29 -6.03 0.03
C PRO A 206 -4.19 -6.27 1.54
N LEU A 207 -3.00 -6.01 2.10
CA LEU A 207 -2.77 -5.97 3.53
C LEU A 207 -3.11 -4.58 4.08
N THR A 208 -3.64 -4.52 5.29
CA THR A 208 -3.69 -3.28 6.07
C THR A 208 -2.45 -3.21 6.97
N VAL A 209 -1.72 -2.10 6.95
CA VAL A 209 -0.52 -1.88 7.75
C VAL A 209 -0.75 -0.67 8.65
N SER A 210 -0.37 -0.78 9.92
CA SER A 210 -0.40 0.34 10.87
C SER A 210 0.97 0.52 11.52
N ILE A 211 1.52 1.74 11.43
CA ILE A 211 2.82 2.11 12.00
C ILE A 211 2.58 3.08 13.15
N PRO A 212 2.93 2.75 14.41
CA PRO A 212 2.90 3.67 15.55
C PRO A 212 3.66 4.94 15.24
N TYR A 213 3.04 6.08 15.51
CA TYR A 213 3.66 7.37 15.27
C TYR A 213 3.13 8.41 16.25
N THR A 214 4.05 9.18 16.83
CA THR A 214 3.73 10.32 17.68
C THR A 214 4.16 11.58 16.94
N PRO A 215 3.23 12.29 16.28
CA PRO A 215 3.59 13.52 15.57
C PRO A 215 3.99 14.62 16.56
N THR A 216 4.89 15.49 16.11
CA THR A 216 5.25 16.71 16.84
C THR A 216 4.09 17.70 16.90
N ALA A 217 4.16 18.70 17.77
CA ALA A 217 3.13 19.75 17.85
C ALA A 217 2.94 20.50 16.52
N ALA A 218 4.01 20.70 15.75
CA ALA A 218 3.94 21.33 14.42
C ALA A 218 3.20 20.45 13.40
N GLU A 219 3.40 19.13 13.46
CA GLU A 219 2.72 18.18 12.58
C GLU A 219 1.25 18.02 12.96
N LEU A 220 0.93 18.03 14.26
CA LEU A 220 -0.46 18.04 14.75
C LEU A 220 -1.23 19.31 14.38
N ALA A 221 -0.55 20.41 14.06
CA ALA A 221 -1.21 21.58 13.50
C ALA A 221 -1.70 21.35 12.05
N ASN A 222 -1.11 20.37 11.34
CA ASN A 222 -1.48 20.00 9.97
C ASN A 222 -1.39 18.47 9.77
N PRO A 223 -2.23 17.67 10.45
CA PRO A 223 -2.09 16.20 10.45
C PRO A 223 -2.32 15.60 9.07
N GLU A 224 -3.03 16.33 8.20
CA GLU A 224 -3.26 15.99 6.80
C GLU A 224 -1.98 15.99 5.94
N SER A 225 -0.92 16.63 6.41
CA SER A 225 0.41 16.64 5.78
C SER A 225 1.29 15.47 6.23
N ILE A 226 0.82 14.63 7.17
CA ILE A 226 1.46 13.35 7.48
C ILE A 226 1.12 12.38 6.34
N VAL A 227 2.17 11.87 5.69
CA VAL A 227 2.07 11.00 4.52
C VAL A 227 2.83 9.70 4.75
N THR A 228 2.43 8.67 4.01
CA THR A 228 3.11 7.38 4.02
C THR A 228 3.74 7.14 2.66
N TRP A 229 5.00 6.71 2.66
CA TRP A 229 5.71 6.32 1.46
C TRP A 229 6.05 4.84 1.48
N TYR A 230 6.14 4.22 0.31
CA TYR A 230 6.99 3.05 0.13
C TYR A 230 8.25 3.41 -0.65
N ILE A 231 9.31 2.62 -0.51
CA ILE A 231 10.54 2.78 -1.30
C ILE A 231 10.55 1.73 -2.41
N ASP A 232 10.59 2.17 -3.66
CA ASP A 232 10.58 1.27 -4.81
C ASP A 232 11.96 0.60 -5.04
N GLY A 233 12.03 -0.31 -6.01
CA GLY A 233 13.27 -1.04 -6.33
C GLY A 233 14.41 -0.15 -6.87
N SER A 234 14.13 1.11 -7.20
CA SER A 234 15.14 2.11 -7.59
C SER A 234 15.61 2.98 -6.43
N GLY A 235 15.03 2.81 -5.23
CA GLY A 235 15.32 3.61 -4.04
C GLY A 235 14.51 4.91 -3.97
N MET A 236 13.52 5.10 -4.84
CA MET A 236 12.67 6.29 -4.84
C MET A 236 11.48 6.12 -3.90
N ALA A 237 11.11 7.19 -3.20
CA ALA A 237 9.90 7.20 -2.39
C ALA A 237 8.67 7.43 -3.27
N VAL A 238 7.65 6.59 -3.07
CA VAL A 238 6.36 6.71 -3.75
C VAL A 238 5.28 6.89 -2.70
N CYS A 239 4.47 7.94 -2.85
CA CYS A 239 3.39 8.20 -1.92
C CYS A 239 2.30 7.13 -1.99
N ILE A 240 1.80 6.74 -0.80
CA ILE A 240 0.66 5.88 -0.62
C ILE A 240 -0.55 6.77 -0.34
N PRO A 241 -1.44 7.03 -1.32
CA PRO A 241 -2.49 8.04 -1.18
C PRO A 241 -3.50 7.73 -0.07
N ASN A 242 -3.74 6.45 0.22
CA ASN A 242 -4.63 6.01 1.29
C ASN A 242 -3.96 5.96 2.68
N GLY A 243 -2.69 6.37 2.80
CA GLY A 243 -2.00 6.47 4.07
C GLY A 243 -2.49 7.65 4.89
N ARG A 244 -2.83 7.41 6.16
CA ARG A 244 -3.37 8.45 7.06
C ARG A 244 -2.96 8.22 8.50
N PHE A 245 -2.64 9.31 9.20
CA PHE A 245 -2.52 9.33 10.64
C PHE A 245 -3.91 9.33 11.31
N ASP A 246 -4.15 8.35 12.18
CA ASP A 246 -5.31 8.30 13.06
C ASP A 246 -4.91 8.71 14.49
N PRO A 247 -5.36 9.88 14.99
CA PRO A 247 -5.04 10.34 16.33
C PRO A 247 -5.65 9.48 17.43
N ASN A 248 -6.70 8.69 17.16
CA ASN A 248 -7.34 7.83 18.16
C ASN A 248 -6.48 6.61 18.48
N THR A 249 -5.81 6.05 17.47
CA THR A 249 -4.93 4.89 17.61
C THR A 249 -3.47 5.26 17.78
N GLY A 250 -3.08 6.49 17.41
CA GLY A 250 -1.68 6.92 17.39
C GLY A 250 -0.87 6.20 16.31
N THR A 251 -1.51 5.84 15.19
CA THR A 251 -0.86 5.11 14.09
C THR A 251 -1.07 5.80 12.76
N VAL A 252 -0.12 5.61 11.84
CA VAL A 252 -0.33 5.82 10.42
C VAL A 252 -0.78 4.51 9.79
N THR A 253 -1.98 4.49 9.22
CA THR A 253 -2.61 3.29 8.64
C THR A 253 -2.73 3.44 7.12
N PHE A 254 -2.45 2.36 6.39
CA PHE A 254 -2.56 2.31 4.93
C PHE A 254 -2.84 0.89 4.44
N LYS A 255 -3.25 0.74 3.18
CA LYS A 255 -3.33 -0.57 2.51
C LYS A 255 -2.25 -0.72 1.45
N THR A 256 -1.63 -1.88 1.37
CA THR A 256 -0.61 -2.20 0.37
C THR A 256 -0.83 -3.58 -0.24
N THR A 257 -0.38 -3.75 -1.47
CA THR A 257 -0.47 -4.99 -2.24
C THR A 257 0.89 -5.64 -2.46
N HIS A 258 1.96 -5.08 -1.91
CA HIS A 258 3.31 -5.62 -1.99
C HIS A 258 4.08 -5.44 -0.69
N PHE A 259 5.25 -6.07 -0.61
CA PHE A 259 6.21 -5.83 0.48
C PHE A 259 7.31 -4.86 0.05
N SER A 260 7.77 -4.02 0.98
CA SER A 260 8.70 -2.92 0.73
C SER A 260 9.16 -2.33 2.07
N TYR A 261 10.01 -1.31 2.01
CA TYR A 261 10.19 -0.34 3.07
C TYR A 261 9.03 0.65 3.07
N TYR A 262 8.48 0.92 4.24
CA TYR A 262 7.41 1.88 4.45
C TYR A 262 7.83 2.93 5.45
N ALA A 263 7.72 4.20 5.07
CA ALA A 263 8.15 5.31 5.89
C ALA A 263 7.00 6.28 6.17
N VAL A 264 6.97 6.80 7.39
CA VAL A 264 6.16 7.98 7.71
C VAL A 264 6.99 9.22 7.35
N SER A 265 6.37 10.18 6.66
CA SER A 265 6.98 11.47 6.35
C SER A 265 5.97 12.60 6.60
N TYR A 266 6.44 13.83 6.50
CA TYR A 266 5.64 15.03 6.63
C TYR A 266 5.94 15.97 5.48
N LYS A 267 4.91 16.27 4.68
CA LYS A 267 5.01 17.11 3.49
C LYS A 267 3.86 18.09 3.46
N GLN A 268 4.10 19.28 4.00
CA GLN A 268 3.12 20.36 3.93
C GLN A 268 3.24 21.09 2.59
N VAL A 269 2.15 21.11 1.82
CA VAL A 269 2.06 21.82 0.54
C VAL A 269 1.01 22.92 0.64
N SER A 270 1.35 24.11 0.13
CA SER A 270 0.47 25.28 0.06
C SER A 270 0.61 25.97 -1.29
N PHE A 271 -0.46 26.65 -1.72
CA PHE A 271 -0.51 27.41 -2.97
C PHE A 271 -0.79 28.89 -2.67
N LYS A 272 -0.27 29.79 -3.51
CA LYS A 272 -0.36 31.24 -3.33
C LYS A 272 -1.79 31.77 -3.39
N ASP A 273 -2.64 31.11 -4.17
CA ASP A 273 -4.04 31.46 -4.43
C ASP A 273 -5.04 30.66 -3.58
N VAL A 274 -4.55 29.94 -2.56
CA VAL A 274 -5.38 29.21 -1.60
C VAL A 274 -5.24 29.85 -0.23
N ALA A 275 -6.23 30.65 0.14
CA ALA A 275 -6.31 31.24 1.48
C ALA A 275 -6.40 30.13 2.55
N LYS A 276 -5.71 30.31 3.68
CA LYS A 276 -5.61 29.28 4.73
C LYS A 276 -6.95 28.90 5.36
N ASP A 277 -7.89 29.84 5.38
CA ASP A 277 -9.25 29.72 5.92
C ASP A 277 -10.30 29.36 4.87
N ALA A 278 -9.91 29.19 3.60
CA ALA A 278 -10.83 28.73 2.57
C ALA A 278 -11.34 27.32 2.91
N TRP A 279 -12.62 27.06 2.65
CA TRP A 279 -13.27 25.79 2.97
C TRP A 279 -12.59 24.57 2.31
N TYR A 280 -11.90 24.78 1.18
CA TYR A 280 -11.15 23.76 0.44
C TYR A 280 -9.65 23.70 0.81
N ALA A 281 -9.12 24.62 1.62
CA ALA A 281 -7.68 24.73 1.87
C ALA A 281 -7.06 23.44 2.41
N ARG A 282 -7.75 22.81 3.37
CA ARG A 282 -7.35 21.53 3.96
C ARG A 282 -7.34 20.41 2.91
N ALA A 283 -8.40 20.32 2.11
CA ALA A 283 -8.51 19.30 1.06
C ALA A 283 -7.41 19.46 0.01
N VAL A 284 -7.16 20.69 -0.44
CA VAL A 284 -6.10 20.99 -1.42
C VAL A 284 -4.72 20.61 -0.86
N SER A 285 -4.40 21.01 0.38
CA SER A 285 -3.14 20.66 1.01
C SER A 285 -2.98 19.13 1.16
N TYR A 286 -4.04 18.42 1.57
CA TYR A 286 -4.04 16.96 1.74
C TYR A 286 -3.72 16.21 0.44
N ILE A 287 -4.40 16.55 -0.66
CA ILE A 287 -4.20 15.86 -1.94
C ILE A 287 -2.86 16.24 -2.57
N ALA A 288 -2.37 17.47 -2.34
CA ALA A 288 -1.08 17.91 -2.84
C ALA A 288 0.09 17.27 -2.06
N ALA A 289 -0.04 17.11 -0.74
CA ALA A 289 0.90 16.35 0.08
C ALA A 289 1.06 14.90 -0.41
N ARG A 290 -0.02 14.33 -0.95
CA ARG A 290 -0.08 12.98 -1.54
C ARG A 290 0.24 12.92 -3.03
N GLU A 291 0.73 14.02 -3.60
CA GLU A 291 1.16 14.10 -5.01
C GLU A 291 0.05 13.81 -6.03
N ILE A 292 -1.20 13.85 -5.58
CA ILE A 292 -2.39 13.71 -6.45
C ILE A 292 -2.47 14.92 -7.39
N THR A 293 -2.05 16.09 -6.92
CA THR A 293 -1.94 17.32 -7.72
C THR A 293 -0.66 18.08 -7.43
N ALA A 294 -0.14 18.76 -8.46
CA ALA A 294 0.96 19.73 -8.34
C ALA A 294 0.48 21.18 -8.52
N GLY A 295 -0.84 21.40 -8.59
CA GLY A 295 -1.42 22.70 -8.95
C GLY A 295 -1.48 22.93 -10.46
N THR A 296 -1.53 24.20 -10.87
CA THR A 296 -1.57 24.65 -12.27
C THR A 296 -0.28 25.29 -12.74
N GLY A 297 0.73 25.41 -11.87
CA GLY A 297 2.02 26.04 -12.14
C GLY A 297 2.21 27.33 -11.33
N GLU A 298 3.44 27.85 -11.30
CA GLU A 298 3.81 29.13 -10.65
C GLU A 298 3.46 29.26 -9.15
N GLY A 299 3.17 28.13 -8.50
CA GLY A 299 2.72 28.06 -7.11
C GLY A 299 1.21 28.26 -6.92
N ASN A 300 0.40 28.14 -7.99
CA ASN A 300 -1.06 28.27 -7.96
C ASN A 300 -1.76 26.90 -8.01
N PHE A 301 -2.94 26.83 -7.43
CA PHE A 301 -3.86 25.70 -7.54
C PHE A 301 -5.01 25.96 -8.52
N SER A 302 -5.35 27.22 -8.76
CA SER A 302 -6.51 27.71 -9.50
C SER A 302 -7.86 27.16 -8.96
N PRO A 303 -8.23 27.42 -7.69
CA PRO A 303 -9.38 26.76 -7.06
C PRO A 303 -10.73 27.03 -7.75
N ASN A 304 -10.88 28.17 -8.41
CA ASN A 304 -12.13 28.61 -9.05
C ASN A 304 -12.22 28.24 -10.53
N GLU A 305 -11.16 27.71 -11.15
CA GLU A 305 -11.23 27.25 -12.54
C GLU A 305 -12.08 25.98 -12.65
N THR A 306 -12.81 25.87 -13.76
CA THR A 306 -13.53 24.65 -14.11
C THR A 306 -12.53 23.52 -14.39
N LEU A 307 -12.84 22.33 -13.89
CA LEU A 307 -11.99 21.16 -14.08
C LEU A 307 -12.21 20.53 -15.47
N THR A 308 -11.14 20.17 -16.16
CA THR A 308 -11.22 19.41 -17.42
C THR A 308 -11.27 17.90 -17.18
N ARG A 309 -11.79 17.13 -18.15
CA ARG A 309 -11.83 15.66 -18.11
C ARG A 309 -10.45 15.04 -17.95
N GLY A 310 -9.44 15.60 -18.61
CA GLY A 310 -8.04 15.18 -18.54
C GLY A 310 -7.42 15.43 -17.16
N GLN A 311 -7.71 16.57 -16.54
CA GLN A 311 -7.28 16.85 -15.17
C GLN A 311 -7.93 15.89 -14.17
N PHE A 312 -9.24 15.67 -14.31
CA PHE A 312 -9.97 14.78 -13.43
C PHE A 312 -9.44 13.35 -13.46
N ILE A 313 -9.25 12.76 -14.65
CA ILE A 313 -8.84 11.35 -14.75
C ILE A 313 -7.44 11.13 -14.14
N VAL A 314 -6.51 12.07 -14.32
CA VAL A 314 -5.18 11.96 -13.71
C VAL A 314 -5.26 12.03 -12.18
N MET A 315 -6.01 12.98 -11.65
CA MET A 315 -6.17 13.12 -10.20
C MET A 315 -6.92 11.93 -9.59
N LEU A 316 -7.95 11.42 -10.26
CA LEU A 316 -8.67 10.23 -9.86
C LEU A 316 -7.75 9.01 -9.82
N MET A 317 -6.98 8.78 -10.89
CA MET A 317 -6.09 7.61 -10.97
C MET A 317 -4.97 7.68 -9.93
N ARG A 318 -4.39 8.87 -9.68
CA ARG A 318 -3.42 9.06 -8.60
C ARG A 318 -4.04 8.82 -7.22
N THR A 319 -5.28 9.26 -6.99
CA THR A 319 -6.02 9.02 -5.73
C THR A 319 -6.09 7.53 -5.38
N TYR A 320 -6.25 6.67 -6.39
CA TYR A 320 -6.35 5.22 -6.21
C TYR A 320 -5.08 4.46 -6.61
N ALA A 321 -3.93 5.15 -6.71
CA ALA A 321 -2.64 4.59 -7.09
C ALA A 321 -2.67 3.75 -8.40
N ILE A 322 -3.54 4.11 -9.34
CA ILE A 322 -3.61 3.48 -10.67
C ILE A 322 -2.53 4.10 -11.55
N ALA A 323 -1.50 3.32 -11.88
CA ALA A 323 -0.37 3.78 -12.66
C ALA A 323 -0.75 4.09 -14.13
N PRO A 324 -0.12 5.11 -14.75
CA PRO A 324 -0.23 5.33 -16.18
C PRO A 324 0.53 4.24 -16.96
N ASP A 325 0.12 4.01 -18.20
CA ASP A 325 0.91 3.18 -19.12
C ASP A 325 2.14 3.96 -19.59
N ALA A 326 3.33 3.41 -19.37
CA ALA A 326 4.59 4.10 -19.67
C ALA A 326 4.84 4.26 -21.19
N ASN A 327 4.43 3.27 -21.98
CA ASN A 327 4.62 3.25 -23.44
C ASN A 327 3.35 2.72 -24.13
N PRO A 328 2.28 3.53 -24.18
CA PRO A 328 0.99 3.04 -24.67
C PRO A 328 0.99 2.87 -26.19
N THR A 329 0.56 1.69 -26.66
CA THR A 329 0.38 1.38 -28.10
C THR A 329 -1.07 1.50 -28.57
N ASP A 330 -2.04 1.47 -27.64
CA ASP A 330 -3.46 1.73 -27.90
C ASP A 330 -3.93 2.88 -27.01
N ASN A 331 -4.57 3.89 -27.61
CA ASN A 331 -5.07 5.07 -26.91
C ASN A 331 -6.24 5.73 -27.67
N PHE A 332 -6.80 6.80 -27.10
CA PHE A 332 -7.73 7.68 -27.79
C PHE A 332 -6.99 8.52 -28.84
N ALA A 333 -7.67 8.84 -29.94
CA ALA A 333 -7.13 9.60 -31.05
C ALA A 333 -6.68 11.03 -30.65
N ASP A 334 -7.28 11.59 -29.60
CA ASP A 334 -7.00 12.91 -29.03
C ASP A 334 -6.19 12.85 -27.74
N SER A 335 -5.47 11.75 -27.49
CA SER A 335 -4.67 11.55 -26.27
C SER A 335 -3.39 12.37 -26.20
N GLY A 336 -2.96 12.96 -27.33
CA GLY A 336 -1.76 13.80 -27.42
C GLY A 336 -0.47 13.09 -26.97
N ASN A 337 0.55 13.90 -26.67
CA ASN A 337 1.81 13.43 -26.05
C ASN A 337 2.16 14.35 -24.87
N THR A 338 1.48 14.15 -23.75
CA THR A 338 1.53 15.04 -22.59
C THR A 338 1.24 14.28 -21.28
N TRP A 339 1.20 15.00 -20.16
CA TRP A 339 1.10 14.46 -18.80
C TRP A 339 -0.11 13.54 -18.54
N TYR A 340 -1.17 13.60 -19.34
CA TYR A 340 -2.31 12.68 -19.24
C TYR A 340 -2.24 11.47 -20.19
N THR A 341 -1.35 11.44 -21.17
CA THR A 341 -1.39 10.44 -22.26
C THR A 341 -1.33 9.01 -21.75
N GLY A 342 -0.40 8.70 -20.82
CA GLY A 342 -0.30 7.37 -20.23
C GLY A 342 -1.50 7.01 -19.34
N TYR A 343 -2.11 8.00 -18.68
CA TYR A 343 -3.33 7.79 -17.89
C TYR A 343 -4.54 7.52 -18.76
N LEU A 344 -4.67 8.17 -19.92
CA LEU A 344 -5.74 7.90 -20.87
C LEU A 344 -5.66 6.49 -21.47
N ALA A 345 -4.45 6.03 -21.78
CA ALA A 345 -4.24 4.65 -22.23
C ALA A 345 -4.64 3.64 -21.17
N ALA A 346 -4.18 3.83 -19.92
CA ALA A 346 -4.56 2.98 -18.80
C ALA A 346 -6.08 3.02 -18.55
N ALA A 347 -6.71 4.20 -18.64
CA ALA A 347 -8.16 4.34 -18.50
C ALA A 347 -8.94 3.60 -19.59
N LYS A 348 -8.42 3.55 -20.83
CA LYS A 348 -8.98 2.77 -21.93
C LYS A 348 -8.80 1.27 -21.70
N ARG A 349 -7.58 0.84 -21.38
CA ARG A 349 -7.19 -0.56 -21.12
C ARG A 349 -7.94 -1.19 -19.95
N LEU A 350 -8.16 -0.43 -18.88
CA LEU A 350 -8.88 -0.85 -17.68
C LEU A 350 -10.40 -0.65 -17.79
N HIS A 351 -10.90 -0.22 -18.94
CA HIS A 351 -12.31 0.10 -19.17
C HIS A 351 -12.88 1.14 -18.17
N ILE A 352 -12.04 2.05 -17.68
CA ILE A 352 -12.44 3.19 -16.86
C ILE A 352 -13.22 4.20 -17.71
N SER A 353 -12.82 4.38 -18.97
CA SER A 353 -13.53 5.21 -19.94
C SER A 353 -13.60 4.57 -21.32
N ALA A 354 -14.77 4.69 -21.96
CA ALA A 354 -14.95 4.38 -23.38
C ALA A 354 -14.80 5.63 -24.27
N GLY A 355 -14.47 6.79 -23.69
CA GLY A 355 -14.43 8.07 -24.39
C GLY A 355 -15.82 8.68 -24.60
N VAL A 356 -15.90 9.64 -25.53
CA VAL A 356 -17.12 10.39 -25.90
C VAL A 356 -17.65 9.99 -27.29
N GLY A 357 -17.11 8.91 -27.87
CA GLY A 357 -17.39 8.47 -29.24
C GLY A 357 -16.22 8.70 -30.19
N SER A 358 -16.24 8.05 -31.37
CA SER A 358 -15.22 8.21 -32.42
C SER A 358 -13.77 8.06 -31.95
N ASN A 359 -13.52 7.17 -30.98
CA ASN A 359 -12.22 6.98 -30.33
C ASN A 359 -11.63 8.26 -29.71
N SER A 360 -12.45 9.21 -29.23
CA SER A 360 -12.01 10.45 -28.57
C SER A 360 -12.35 10.42 -27.07
N PHE A 361 -11.49 11.00 -26.23
CA PHE A 361 -11.71 11.18 -24.80
C PHE A 361 -12.20 12.61 -24.44
N ALA A 362 -11.86 13.60 -25.26
CA ALA A 362 -12.05 15.03 -25.03
C ALA A 362 -11.40 15.54 -23.74
N PRO A 363 -10.05 15.43 -23.58
CA PRO A 363 -9.36 15.75 -22.32
C PRO A 363 -9.49 17.22 -21.90
N GLU A 364 -9.59 18.15 -22.84
CA GLU A 364 -9.68 19.59 -22.56
C GLU A 364 -11.11 20.09 -22.33
N LYS A 365 -12.12 19.22 -22.51
CA LYS A 365 -13.51 19.58 -22.23
C LYS A 365 -13.74 19.64 -20.72
N GLU A 366 -14.49 20.64 -20.28
CA GLU A 366 -14.99 20.71 -18.91
C GLU A 366 -15.77 19.44 -18.55
N ILE A 367 -15.51 18.89 -17.36
CA ILE A 367 -16.15 17.66 -16.91
C ILE A 367 -17.44 17.98 -16.15
N THR A 368 -18.52 17.30 -16.52
CA THR A 368 -19.79 17.34 -15.78
C THR A 368 -19.78 16.41 -14.58
N ARG A 369 -20.62 16.68 -13.58
CA ARG A 369 -20.70 15.86 -12.36
C ARG A 369 -21.07 14.41 -12.64
N GLN A 370 -21.99 14.16 -13.57
CA GLN A 370 -22.32 12.78 -13.96
C GLN A 370 -21.14 12.06 -14.63
N GLU A 371 -20.33 12.74 -15.44
CA GLU A 371 -19.10 12.16 -16.00
C GLU A 371 -18.07 11.86 -14.91
N MET A 372 -17.89 12.75 -13.92
CA MET A 372 -16.99 12.53 -12.79
C MET A 372 -17.37 11.26 -12.01
N PHE A 373 -18.65 11.11 -11.66
CA PHE A 373 -19.11 9.97 -10.87
C PHE A 373 -19.07 8.65 -11.64
N THR A 374 -19.32 8.67 -12.96
CA THR A 374 -19.15 7.49 -13.79
C THR A 374 -17.70 7.06 -13.91
N LEU A 375 -16.76 8.00 -14.09
CA LEU A 375 -15.33 7.69 -14.12
C LEU A 375 -14.83 7.16 -12.77
N LEU A 376 -15.27 7.75 -11.66
CA LEU A 376 -14.98 7.25 -10.31
C LEU A 376 -15.52 5.82 -10.12
N TYR A 377 -16.79 5.59 -10.47
CA TYR A 377 -17.40 4.26 -10.40
C TYR A 377 -16.62 3.22 -11.21
N ASN A 378 -16.25 3.53 -12.44
CA ASN A 378 -15.51 2.60 -13.28
C ASN A 378 -14.09 2.35 -12.75
N ALA A 379 -13.42 3.38 -12.22
CA ALA A 379 -12.10 3.23 -11.60
C ALA A 379 -12.16 2.30 -10.38
N LEU A 380 -13.12 2.53 -9.48
CA LEU A 380 -13.35 1.68 -8.30
C LEU A 380 -13.73 0.26 -8.71
N LYS A 381 -14.56 0.09 -9.75
CA LYS A 381 -14.91 -1.22 -10.30
C LYS A 381 -13.69 -1.95 -10.86
N ALA A 382 -12.83 -1.25 -11.61
CA ALA A 382 -11.62 -1.82 -12.21
C ALA A 382 -10.63 -2.35 -11.15
N ILE A 383 -10.60 -1.75 -9.97
CA ILE A 383 -9.74 -2.17 -8.86
C ILE A 383 -10.48 -3.01 -7.79
N GLY A 384 -11.73 -3.41 -8.03
CA GLY A 384 -12.51 -4.23 -7.11
C GLY A 384 -12.91 -3.54 -5.79
N GLN A 385 -12.93 -2.20 -5.76
CA GLN A 385 -13.19 -1.39 -4.57
C GLN A 385 -14.48 -0.56 -4.69
N LEU A 386 -15.51 -1.08 -5.37
CA LEU A 386 -16.82 -0.44 -5.33
C LEU A 386 -17.30 -0.30 -3.87
N PRO A 387 -17.85 0.87 -3.49
CA PRO A 387 -18.30 1.10 -2.14
C PRO A 387 -19.42 0.12 -1.78
N LYS A 388 -19.46 -0.25 -0.50
CA LYS A 388 -20.48 -1.13 0.08
C LYS A 388 -21.23 -0.36 1.16
N GLY A 389 -22.44 -0.81 1.48
CA GLY A 389 -23.28 -0.22 2.52
C GLY A 389 -24.59 0.31 1.96
N ASP A 390 -25.42 0.81 2.87
CA ASP A 390 -26.72 1.38 2.57
C ASP A 390 -26.91 2.66 3.41
N SER A 391 -27.05 3.78 2.71
CA SER A 391 -27.31 5.10 3.28
C SER A 391 -28.79 5.33 3.55
N GLY A 392 -29.67 4.42 3.11
CA GLY A 392 -31.12 4.57 3.11
C GLY A 392 -31.64 5.56 2.06
N ARG A 393 -30.77 6.11 1.22
CA ARG A 393 -31.12 7.06 0.15
C ARG A 393 -31.11 6.38 -1.21
N THR A 394 -31.98 6.86 -2.09
CA THR A 394 -32.05 6.39 -3.48
C THR A 394 -32.10 7.60 -4.42
N LEU A 395 -32.11 7.36 -5.73
CA LEU A 395 -32.24 8.45 -6.71
C LEU A 395 -33.52 9.27 -6.52
N SER A 396 -34.61 8.68 -6.00
CA SER A 396 -35.86 9.42 -5.75
C SER A 396 -35.75 10.43 -4.60
N SER A 397 -34.65 10.42 -3.84
CA SER A 397 -34.35 11.44 -2.84
C SER A 397 -33.89 12.77 -3.45
N PHE A 398 -33.77 12.87 -4.78
CA PHE A 398 -33.25 14.05 -5.47
C PHE A 398 -34.22 14.57 -6.53
N ASN A 399 -34.45 15.87 -6.52
CA ASN A 399 -35.46 16.53 -7.37
C ASN A 399 -35.09 16.52 -8.86
N ASP A 400 -33.81 16.40 -9.18
CA ASP A 400 -33.23 16.45 -10.51
C ASP A 400 -32.74 15.08 -11.01
N ALA A 401 -33.13 13.99 -10.34
CA ALA A 401 -32.73 12.64 -10.76
C ALA A 401 -33.19 12.27 -12.18
N GLY A 402 -34.23 12.94 -12.69
CA GLY A 402 -34.69 12.80 -14.07
C GLY A 402 -33.72 13.35 -15.12
N GLU A 403 -32.79 14.24 -14.72
CA GLU A 403 -31.78 14.84 -15.60
C GLU A 403 -30.55 13.95 -15.80
N ILE A 404 -30.44 12.86 -15.02
CA ILE A 404 -29.33 11.89 -15.12
C ILE A 404 -29.42 11.17 -16.47
N ALA A 405 -28.35 11.28 -17.26
CA ALA A 405 -28.26 10.56 -18.52
C ALA A 405 -28.30 9.04 -18.30
N PRO A 406 -28.96 8.25 -19.17
CA PRO A 406 -29.13 6.81 -18.98
C PRO A 406 -27.83 6.05 -18.68
N TRP A 407 -26.71 6.44 -19.31
CA TRP A 407 -25.41 5.80 -19.13
C TRP A 407 -24.76 6.08 -17.76
N ALA A 408 -25.19 7.13 -17.05
CA ALA A 408 -24.67 7.50 -15.74
C ALA A 408 -25.48 6.92 -14.58
N LYS A 409 -26.69 6.40 -14.86
CA LYS A 409 -27.67 6.01 -13.82
C LYS A 409 -27.13 4.99 -12.84
N ASP A 410 -26.51 3.91 -13.31
CA ASP A 410 -26.02 2.84 -12.42
C ASP A 410 -24.89 3.33 -11.50
N ALA A 411 -23.98 4.14 -12.06
CA ALA A 411 -22.89 4.72 -11.29
C ALA A 411 -23.40 5.65 -10.19
N ILE A 412 -24.26 6.61 -10.54
CA ILE A 412 -24.81 7.58 -9.59
C ILE A 412 -25.70 6.88 -8.57
N LYS A 413 -26.51 5.90 -8.99
CA LYS A 413 -27.35 5.10 -8.10
C LYS A 413 -26.52 4.44 -7.01
N LEU A 414 -25.49 3.66 -7.37
CA LEU A 414 -24.65 2.98 -6.38
C LEU A 414 -24.00 3.98 -5.42
N MET A 415 -23.48 5.08 -5.96
CA MET A 415 -22.78 6.09 -5.16
C MET A 415 -23.71 6.84 -4.21
N VAL A 416 -24.97 7.04 -4.59
CA VAL A 416 -26.01 7.55 -3.68
C VAL A 416 -26.36 6.51 -2.63
N GLU A 417 -26.68 5.28 -3.04
CA GLU A 417 -27.12 4.21 -2.13
C GLU A 417 -26.05 3.91 -1.08
N THR A 418 -24.77 3.97 -1.44
CA THR A 418 -23.63 3.76 -0.52
C THR A 418 -23.23 5.00 0.27
N GLY A 419 -23.90 6.14 0.07
CA GLY A 419 -23.61 7.39 0.76
C GLY A 419 -22.34 8.12 0.27
N THR A 420 -21.70 7.63 -0.79
CA THR A 420 -20.54 8.26 -1.43
C THR A 420 -20.90 9.65 -1.99
N ILE A 421 -22.13 9.84 -2.47
CA ILE A 421 -22.66 11.12 -2.94
C ILE A 421 -23.89 11.51 -2.12
N SER A 422 -23.84 12.66 -1.47
CA SER A 422 -24.96 13.19 -0.69
C SER A 422 -25.81 14.24 -1.42
N GLY A 423 -25.30 14.78 -2.54
CA GLY A 423 -25.87 15.92 -3.25
C GLY A 423 -25.82 17.23 -2.45
N ILE A 424 -26.40 18.29 -3.03
CA ILE A 424 -26.44 19.64 -2.46
C ILE A 424 -27.89 20.12 -2.57
N ASP A 425 -28.49 20.55 -1.44
CA ASP A 425 -29.86 21.08 -1.38
C ASP A 425 -30.92 20.19 -2.08
N GLY A 426 -30.81 18.87 -1.89
CA GLY A 426 -31.73 17.90 -2.49
C GLY A 426 -31.53 17.67 -4.00
N LYS A 427 -30.39 18.08 -4.57
CA LYS A 427 -30.03 17.89 -5.98
C LYS A 427 -28.69 17.20 -6.18
N LEU A 428 -28.51 16.54 -7.33
CA LEU A 428 -27.26 15.92 -7.77
C LEU A 428 -26.47 16.80 -8.74
N ASN A 429 -27.17 17.68 -9.45
CA ASN A 429 -26.74 18.57 -10.51
C ASN A 429 -25.95 17.82 -11.60
N PRO A 430 -26.54 16.82 -12.28
CA PRO A 430 -25.77 15.88 -13.12
C PRO A 430 -25.06 16.55 -14.30
N ALA A 431 -25.64 17.60 -14.89
CA ALA A 431 -25.10 18.31 -16.04
C ALA A 431 -24.15 19.46 -15.67
N ASP A 432 -24.12 19.89 -14.41
CA ASP A 432 -23.25 20.98 -13.97
C ASP A 432 -21.78 20.55 -13.99
N THR A 433 -20.89 21.51 -14.20
CA THR A 433 -19.44 21.33 -14.09
C THR A 433 -18.98 21.53 -12.64
N ALA A 434 -17.76 21.11 -12.32
CA ALA A 434 -17.16 21.28 -11.01
C ALA A 434 -15.88 22.12 -11.08
N THR A 435 -15.66 22.94 -10.06
CA THR A 435 -14.39 23.65 -9.90
C THR A 435 -13.30 22.72 -9.35
N ARG A 436 -12.04 23.12 -9.53
CA ARG A 436 -10.89 22.42 -8.95
C ARG A 436 -10.97 22.30 -7.43
N ALA A 437 -11.47 23.32 -6.74
CA ALA A 437 -11.71 23.27 -5.29
C ALA A 437 -12.75 22.22 -4.88
N GLN A 438 -13.89 22.15 -5.59
CA GLN A 438 -14.95 21.18 -5.32
C GLN A 438 -14.46 19.75 -5.54
N MET A 439 -13.68 19.52 -6.60
CA MET A 439 -13.08 18.21 -6.83
C MET A 439 -12.04 17.86 -5.75
N ALA A 440 -11.20 18.80 -5.31
CA ALA A 440 -10.24 18.53 -4.25
C ALA A 440 -10.93 18.08 -2.97
N GLN A 441 -12.02 18.77 -2.60
CA GLN A 441 -12.85 18.39 -1.45
C GLN A 441 -13.48 17.00 -1.63
N MET A 442 -13.96 16.68 -2.83
CA MET A 442 -14.53 15.37 -3.12
C MET A 442 -13.48 14.25 -2.95
N LEU A 443 -12.30 14.39 -3.56
CA LEU A 443 -11.22 13.39 -3.44
C LEU A 443 -10.74 13.25 -1.99
N TYR A 444 -10.64 14.36 -1.27
CA TYR A 444 -10.35 14.35 0.17
C TYR A 444 -11.40 13.52 0.93
N ASN A 445 -12.69 13.79 0.73
CA ASN A 445 -13.75 13.03 1.41
C ASN A 445 -13.70 11.54 1.06
N LEU A 446 -13.43 11.17 -0.20
CA LEU A 446 -13.30 9.78 -0.62
C LEU A 446 -12.14 9.07 0.07
N LEU A 447 -11.00 9.73 0.23
CA LEU A 447 -9.84 9.18 0.94
C LEU A 447 -10.06 9.08 2.45
N MET A 448 -10.96 9.91 3.00
CA MET A 448 -11.35 9.87 4.41
C MET A 448 -12.38 8.78 4.72
N VAL A 449 -13.28 8.46 3.79
CA VAL A 449 -14.40 7.49 4.00
C VAL A 449 -14.00 6.04 3.69
N ASN A 450 -13.17 5.78 2.68
CA ASN A 450 -12.84 4.42 2.19
C ASN A 450 -11.92 3.58 3.13
N GLN A 451 -11.93 3.87 4.43
CA GLN A 451 -11.08 3.25 5.46
C GLN A 451 -11.86 2.31 6.39
N HIS A 452 -13.19 2.26 6.31
CA HIS A 452 -14.07 1.41 7.13
C HIS A 452 -14.54 0.15 6.38
#